data_AF-A0A9P7D9F1-F1
#
_entry.id   AF-A0A9P7D9F1-F1
#
_cell.length_a   1.000
_cell.length_b   1.000
_cell.length_c   1.000
_cell.angle_alpha   90.00
_cell.angle_beta   90.00
_cell.angle_gamma   90.00
#
_symmetry.space_group_name_H-M   'P 1'
#
loop_
_entity.id
_entity.type
_entity.pdbx_description
1 polymer ?
#
loop_
_entity_poly.entity_id
_entity_poly.type
_entity_poly.pdbx_seq_one_letter_code
_entity_poly.pdbx_strand_id
1 'polypeptide(L)' 'YHQKPPSSSEQGLETNLIDALDSVTVEQMRKFMNAYQKGLSGKQAAWATKKYCGHQVLPNSVLAELKTAGI' A
#
# COMPACT_ATOMS: atom_id res chain seq x y z
N TYR A 1 -9.10 -0.57 7.30
CA TYR A 1 -10.41 0.08 7.39
C TYR A 1 -11.43 -0.61 6.49
N HIS A 2 -11.28 -0.62 5.15
CA HIS A 2 -12.29 -1.22 4.25
C HIS A 2 -12.49 -2.76 4.38
N GLN A 3 -11.57 -3.45 5.06
CA GLN A 3 -11.65 -4.87 5.37
C GLN A 3 -12.24 -5.14 6.77
N LYS A 4 -12.53 -4.09 7.55
CA LYS A 4 -13.14 -4.21 8.88
C LYS A 4 -14.66 -4.22 8.72
N PRO A 5 -15.40 -4.87 9.64
CA PRO A 5 -16.86 -4.89 9.58
C PRO A 5 -17.42 -3.45 9.65
N PRO A 6 -18.50 -3.15 8.91
CA PRO A 6 -19.12 -1.83 8.96
C PRO A 6 -19.67 -1.55 10.37
N SER A 7 -19.38 -0.36 10.89
CA SER A 7 -19.95 0.14 12.15
C SER A 7 -20.84 1.34 11.88
N SER A 8 -21.98 1.42 12.57
CA SER A 8 -22.86 2.58 12.59
C SER A 8 -22.54 3.57 13.71
N SER A 9 -21.70 3.19 14.68
CA SER A 9 -21.22 4.07 15.76
C SER A 9 -19.83 4.60 15.49
N GLU A 10 -19.58 5.86 15.87
CA GLU A 10 -18.29 6.55 15.73
C GLU A 10 -17.16 5.79 16.46
N GLN A 11 -17.41 5.36 17.69
CA GLN A 11 -16.46 4.54 18.46
C GLN A 11 -16.04 3.27 17.72
N GLY A 12 -16.97 2.57 17.06
CA GLY A 12 -16.63 1.39 16.27
C GLY A 12 -15.81 1.73 15.01
N LEU A 13 -16.02 2.91 14.42
CA LEU A 13 -15.19 3.38 13.30
C LEU A 13 -13.78 3.76 13.75
N GLU A 14 -13.64 4.41 14.91
CA GLU A 14 -12.34 4.74 15.51
C GLU A 14 -11.54 3.48 15.84
N THR A 15 -12.14 2.48 16.48
CA THR A 15 -11.48 1.19 16.73
C THR A 15 -11.04 0.52 15.42
N ASN A 16 -11.91 0.48 14.41
CA ASN A 16 -11.58 -0.08 13.11
C ASN A 16 -10.46 0.68 12.39
N LEU A 17 -10.33 1.99 12.62
CA LEU A 17 -9.25 2.81 12.10
C LEU A 17 -7.93 2.47 12.79
N ILE A 18 -7.90 2.50 14.12
CA ILE A 18 -6.71 2.21 14.93
C ILE A 18 -6.20 0.81 14.61
N ASP A 19 -7.07 -0.20 14.65
CA ASP A 19 -6.72 -1.57 14.31
C ASP A 19 -6.12 -1.69 12.89
N ALA A 20 -6.64 -0.92 11.95
CA ALA A 20 -6.16 -0.95 10.58
C ALA A 20 -4.77 -0.33 10.48
N LEU A 21 -4.52 0.76 11.21
CA LEU A 21 -3.21 1.39 11.26
C LEU A 21 -2.18 0.48 11.95
N ASP A 22 -2.55 -0.18 13.04
CA ASP A 22 -1.69 -1.12 13.77
C ASP A 22 -1.36 -2.38 12.95
N SER A 23 -2.27 -2.79 12.06
CA SER A 23 -2.02 -3.92 11.16
C SER A 23 -0.98 -3.65 10.07
N VAL A 24 -0.64 -2.37 9.81
CA VAL A 24 0.35 -2.00 8.79
C VAL A 24 1.75 -2.10 9.38
N THR A 25 2.57 -2.99 8.81
CA THR A 25 3.95 -3.15 9.25
C THR A 25 4.86 -2.07 8.69
N VAL A 26 5.94 -1.73 9.41
CA VAL A 26 6.98 -0.81 8.94
C VAL A 26 7.58 -1.26 7.60
N GLU A 27 7.66 -2.57 7.38
CA GLU A 27 8.15 -3.12 6.10
C GLU A 27 7.21 -2.79 4.94
N GLN A 28 5.89 -2.88 5.14
CA GLN A 28 4.89 -2.48 4.14
C GLN A 28 5.00 -0.98 3.83
N MET A 29 5.19 -0.14 4.85
CA MET A 29 5.42 1.30 4.66
C MET A 29 6.68 1.55 3.84
N ARG A 30 7.79 0.88 4.15
CA ARG A 30 9.07 1.03 3.41
C ARG A 30 8.94 0.62 1.94
N LYS A 31 8.23 -0.49 1.65
CA LYS A 31 7.98 -0.95 0.28
C LYS A 31 7.17 0.09 -0.51
N PHE A 32 6.12 0.62 0.10
CA PHE A 32 5.29 1.65 -0.50
C PHE A 32 6.06 2.96 -0.74
N MET A 33 6.85 3.39 0.25
CA MET A 33 7.69 4.59 0.14
C MET A 33 8.78 4.46 -0.93
N ASN A 34 9.38 3.28 -1.08
CA ASN A 34 10.34 3.01 -2.14
C ASN A 34 9.71 3.16 -3.54
N ALA A 35 8.48 2.67 -3.74
CA ALA A 35 7.74 2.87 -4.99
C ALA A 35 7.50 4.36 -5.27
N TYR A 36 7.09 5.11 -4.26
CA TYR A 36 6.88 6.56 -4.33
C TYR A 36 8.15 7.34 -4.66
N GLN A 37 9.27 7.03 -3.99
CA GLN A 37 10.57 7.66 -4.25
C GLN A 37 11.04 7.47 -5.69
N LYS A 38 10.65 6.37 -6.35
CA LYS A 38 10.96 6.10 -7.75
C LYS A 38 10.00 6.78 -8.74
N GLY A 39 9.07 7.60 -8.25
CA GLY A 39 8.15 8.43 -9.04
C GLY A 39 6.88 7.70 -9.49
N LEU A 40 6.48 6.64 -8.78
CA LEU A 40 5.21 5.97 -9.04
C LEU A 40 4.05 6.71 -8.35
N SER A 41 2.88 6.72 -8.99
CA SER A 41 1.65 7.25 -8.40
C SER A 41 1.19 6.40 -7.20
N GLY A 42 0.32 6.92 -6.34
CA GLY A 42 -0.22 6.14 -5.22
C GLY A 42 -0.92 4.84 -5.64
N LYS A 43 -1.60 4.85 -6.79
CA LYS A 43 -2.24 3.65 -7.36
C LYS A 43 -1.19 2.64 -7.84
N GLN A 44 -0.16 3.10 -8.53
CA GLN A 44 0.96 2.26 -8.98
C GLN A 44 1.73 1.67 -7.80
N ALA A 45 2.04 2.47 -6.79
CA ALA A 45 2.74 2.04 -5.59
C ALA A 45 1.95 0.98 -4.83
N ALA A 46 0.63 1.16 -4.67
CA ALA A 46 -0.23 0.17 -4.03
C ALA A 46 -0.28 -1.14 -4.84
N TRP A 47 -0.45 -1.05 -6.15
CA TRP A 47 -0.47 -2.22 -7.03
C TRP A 47 0.87 -2.96 -7.02
N ALA A 48 1.98 -2.23 -7.12
CA ALA A 48 3.34 -2.79 -7.12
C ALA A 48 3.65 -3.50 -5.81
N THR A 49 3.28 -2.89 -4.68
CA THR A 49 3.45 -3.48 -3.34
C THR A 49 2.61 -4.76 -3.19
N LYS A 50 1.40 -4.80 -3.75
CA LYS A 50 0.51 -5.98 -3.74
C LYS A 50 0.97 -7.09 -4.69
N LYS A 51 1.54 -6.74 -5.84
CA LYS A 51 1.98 -7.72 -6.84
C LYS A 51 3.35 -8.33 -6.48
N TYR A 52 4.23 -7.53 -5.89
CA TYR A 52 5.61 -7.91 -5.56
C TYR A 52 5.84 -7.94 -4.04
N CYS A 53 4.90 -8.52 -3.29
CA CYS A 53 4.92 -8.58 -1.82
C CYS A 53 6.22 -9.15 -1.22
N GLY A 54 6.91 -10.04 -1.93
CA GLY A 54 8.16 -10.68 -1.49
C GLY A 54 9.42 -9.84 -1.70
N HIS A 55 9.38 -8.81 -2.54
CA HIS A 55 10.54 -7.98 -2.83
C HIS A 55 10.50 -6.69 -2.02
N GLN A 56 11.57 -6.43 -1.25
CA GLN A 56 11.72 -5.18 -0.51
C GLN A 56 12.04 -4.00 -1.44
N VAL A 57 12.71 -4.27 -2.56
CA VAL A 57 13.07 -3.29 -3.58
C VAL A 57 12.43 -3.66 -4.90
N LEU A 58 11.63 -2.74 -5.48
CA LEU A 58 11.08 -2.90 -6.82
C LEU A 58 12.21 -2.95 -7.85
N PRO A 59 12.34 -4.03 -8.63
CA PRO A 59 13.30 -4.10 -9.73
C PRO A 59 13.07 -3.00 -10.76
N ASN A 60 14.14 -2.56 -11.43
CA ASN A 60 14.04 -1.48 -12.42
C ASN A 60 13.21 -1.89 -13.64
N SER A 61 13.17 -3.18 -13.99
CA SER A 61 12.31 -3.72 -15.06
C SER A 61 10.83 -3.49 -14.76
N VAL A 62 10.40 -3.86 -13.56
CA VAL A 62 9.02 -3.66 -13.08
C VAL A 62 8.67 -2.18 -13.00
N LEU A 63 9.62 -1.33 -12.57
CA LEU A 63 9.40 0.11 -12.54
C LEU A 63 9.12 0.68 -13.95
N ALA A 64 9.89 0.24 -14.94
CA ALA A 64 9.71 0.66 -16.32
C ALA A 64 8.36 0.19 -16.88
N GLU A 65 7.96 -1.05 -16.61
CA GLU A 65 6.64 -1.58 -16.97
C GLU A 65 5.52 -0.75 -16.36
N LEU A 66 5.60 -0.43 -15.07
CA LEU A 66 4.58 0.35 -14.36
C LEU A 66 4.44 1.77 -14.89
N LYS A 67 5.57 2.43 -15.18
CA LYS A 67 5.56 3.77 -15.79
C LYS A 67 4.99 3.76 -17.20
N THR A 68 5.26 2.71 -17.97
CA THR A 68 4.80 2.59 -19.36
C THR A 68 3.33 2.17 -19.43
N ALA A 69 2.87 1.34 -18.51
CA ALA A 69 1.51 0.82 -18.48
C ALA A 69 0.45 1.88 -18.09
N GLY A 70 0.86 3.03 -17.55
CA GLY A 70 -0.06 4.12 -17.19
C GLY A 70 -1.12 3.76 -16.14
N ILE A 71 -0.90 2.68 -15.38
CA ILE A 71 -1.75 2.24 -14.26
C ILE A 71 -1.61 3.22 -13.09
#